data_AF-A0A6B3UP00-F1
#
_entry.id   AF-A0A6B3UP00-F1
#
_cell.length_a   1.000
_cell.length_b   1.000
_cell.length_c   1.000
_cell.angle_alpha   90.00
_cell.angle_beta   90.00
_cell.angle_gamma   90.00
#
_symmetry.space_group_name_H-M   'P 1'
#
loop_
_entity.id
_entity.type
_entity.pdbx_description
1 polymer ?
#
loop_
_entity_poly.entity_id
_entity_poly.type
_entity_poly.pdbx_seq_one_letter_code
_entity_poly.pdbx_strand_id
1 'polypeptide(L)'
;APGFKRKPGLWEMQMSMGGIDFVQTAQTCVKAGEDDATAFNPQAQTDACRKHTASRQADGSWKFEAQCDMGSGGKVALTGVASGDFDKRYQVRSEMKVTGAAVPQMNRTTTLNVDARRIGDC
;
A
#
# COMPACT_ATOMS: atom_id res chain seq x y z
N ALA A 1 -8.12 10.44 13.43
CA ALA A 1 -6.99 9.59 13.88
C ALA A 1 -5.70 10.22 13.39
N PRO A 2 -4.58 10.19 14.14
CA PRO A 2 -3.33 10.76 13.66
C PRO A 2 -2.86 9.91 12.47
N GLY A 3 -3.11 10.38 11.26
CA GLY A 3 -2.76 9.68 10.03
C GLY A 3 -1.25 9.51 9.90
N PHE A 4 -0.88 8.57 9.05
CA PHE A 4 0.48 8.46 8.55
C PHE A 4 0.90 9.78 7.88
N LYS A 5 2.15 10.21 8.05
CA LYS A 5 2.69 11.45 7.44
C LYS A 5 4.13 11.24 6.99
N ARG A 6 4.35 11.14 5.68
CA ARG A 6 5.70 11.28 5.11
C ARG A 6 6.11 12.73 5.08
N LYS A 7 7.41 12.96 5.09
CA LYS A 7 7.93 14.29 4.76
C LYS A 7 7.50 14.68 3.34
N PRO A 8 6.93 15.88 3.14
CA PRO A 8 6.58 16.37 1.82
C PRO A 8 7.77 16.40 0.86
N GLY A 9 7.52 16.17 -0.42
CA GLY A 9 8.54 16.17 -1.47
C GLY A 9 8.30 15.08 -2.51
N LEU A 10 9.28 14.91 -3.39
CA LEU A 10 9.27 13.89 -4.42
C LEU A 10 9.73 12.56 -3.84
N TRP A 11 8.89 11.53 -3.96
CA TRP A 11 9.15 10.18 -3.51
C TRP A 11 9.25 9.23 -4.69
N GLU A 12 10.30 8.41 -4.71
CA GLU A 12 10.40 7.24 -5.58
C GLU A 12 9.95 6.00 -4.82
N MET A 13 9.13 5.18 -5.45
CA MET A 13 8.59 3.94 -4.91
C MET A 13 8.91 2.81 -5.88
N GLN A 14 9.67 1.83 -5.42
CA GLN A 14 9.94 0.60 -6.14
C GLN A 14 9.01 -0.49 -5.61
N MET A 15 8.14 -0.98 -6.47
CA MET A 15 7.14 -1.99 -6.16
C MET A 15 7.59 -3.32 -6.74
N SER A 16 7.51 -4.39 -5.95
CA SER A 16 7.78 -5.75 -6.39
C SER A 16 6.68 -6.70 -5.95
N MET A 17 6.48 -7.75 -6.75
CA MET A 17 5.42 -8.73 -6.54
C MET A 17 6.02 -10.13 -6.39
N GLY A 18 5.76 -10.78 -5.26
CA GLY A 18 6.29 -12.11 -4.98
C GLY A 18 5.82 -13.15 -6.01
N GLY A 19 6.74 -14.00 -6.46
CA GLY A 19 6.46 -15.08 -7.42
C GLY A 19 6.44 -14.63 -8.89
N ILE A 20 6.78 -13.38 -9.18
CA ILE A 20 6.94 -12.85 -10.55
C ILE A 20 8.16 -11.93 -10.55
N ASP A 21 9.03 -12.04 -11.56
CA ASP A 21 10.09 -11.07 -11.81
C ASP A 21 9.51 -9.76 -12.36
N PHE A 22 8.77 -9.06 -11.51
CA PHE A 22 8.15 -7.78 -11.79
C PHE A 22 8.62 -6.76 -10.78
N VAL A 23 9.26 -5.70 -11.29
CA VAL A 23 9.63 -4.52 -10.53
C VAL A 23 9.14 -3.30 -11.28
N GLN A 24 8.35 -2.47 -10.63
CA GLN A 24 7.86 -1.20 -11.16
C GLN A 24 8.36 -0.06 -10.29
N THR A 25 9.01 0.92 -10.90
CA THR A 25 9.38 2.16 -10.22
C THR A 25 8.39 3.25 -10.60
N ALA A 26 7.86 3.95 -9.60
CA ALA A 26 6.99 5.11 -9.78
C ALA A 26 7.52 6.28 -8.93
N GLN A 27 7.27 7.50 -9.39
CA GLN A 27 7.56 8.70 -8.61
C GLN A 27 6.25 9.43 -8.33
N THR A 28 6.11 9.96 -7.12
CA THR A 28 4.94 10.74 -6.72
C THR A 28 5.35 11.92 -5.86
N CYS A 29 4.65 13.04 -6.06
CA CYS A 29 4.77 14.20 -5.23
C CYS A 29 3.81 14.10 -4.05
N VAL A 30 4.36 14.17 -2.83
CA VAL A 30 3.58 14.19 -1.59
C VAL A 30 3.56 15.62 -1.08
N LYS A 31 2.38 16.26 -1.02
CA LYS A 31 2.24 17.58 -0.40
C LYS A 31 1.98 17.46 1.10
N ALA A 32 2.18 18.57 1.80
CA ALA A 32 1.87 18.65 3.22
C ALA A 32 0.38 18.38 3.46
N GLY A 33 0.09 17.35 4.27
CA GLY A 33 -1.28 17.01 4.66
C GLY A 33 -2.06 16.14 3.66
N GLU A 34 -1.46 15.72 2.53
CA GLU A 34 -2.09 14.78 1.60
C GLU A 34 -2.03 13.33 2.09
N ASP A 35 -1.05 12.98 2.94
CA ASP A 35 -1.02 11.66 3.55
C ASP A 35 -2.07 11.55 4.66
N ASP A 36 -2.98 10.60 4.48
CA ASP A 36 -3.93 10.16 5.50
C ASP A 36 -3.60 8.75 5.98
N ALA A 37 -4.49 8.18 6.80
CA ALA A 37 -4.31 6.83 7.35
C ALA A 37 -4.26 5.74 6.25
N THR A 38 -4.67 6.02 5.02
CA THR A 38 -4.76 5.08 3.90
C THR A 38 -3.65 5.21 2.88
N ALA A 39 -2.71 6.15 3.03
CA ALA A 39 -1.74 6.47 1.97
C ALA A 39 -0.82 5.29 1.53
N PHE A 40 -0.72 4.23 2.33
CA PHE A 40 0.01 2.99 1.97
C PHE A 40 -0.83 1.94 1.27
N ASN A 41 -2.13 2.18 1.16
CA ASN A 41 -3.11 1.25 0.64
C ASN A 41 -3.85 1.91 -0.54
N PRO A 42 -3.24 1.92 -1.74
CA PRO A 42 -3.85 2.51 -2.93
C PRO A 42 -5.22 1.91 -3.25
N GLN A 43 -5.43 0.64 -2.90
CA GLN A 43 -6.71 -0.04 -3.11
C GLN A 43 -7.81 0.55 -2.21
N ALA A 44 -7.50 0.88 -0.96
CA ALA A 44 -8.46 1.46 -0.01
C ALA A 44 -9.06 2.81 -0.42
N GLN A 45 -8.44 3.50 -1.39
CA GLN A 45 -8.97 4.76 -1.94
C GLN A 45 -10.07 4.55 -2.99
N THR A 46 -10.40 3.29 -3.33
CA THR A 46 -11.51 2.98 -4.23
C THR A 46 -12.80 2.76 -3.46
N ASP A 47 -13.94 3.19 -4.01
CA ASP A 47 -15.29 2.99 -3.43
C ASP A 47 -15.64 1.50 -3.25
N ALA A 48 -14.91 0.60 -3.92
CA ALA A 48 -15.03 -0.84 -3.81
C ALA A 48 -14.59 -1.40 -2.43
N CYS A 49 -13.81 -0.63 -1.66
CA CYS A 49 -13.21 -1.07 -0.41
C CYS A 49 -14.02 -0.60 0.81
N ARG A 50 -15.04 -1.38 1.19
CA ARG A 50 -15.96 -1.05 2.30
C ARG A 50 -15.33 -1.11 3.69
N LYS A 51 -14.17 -1.76 3.84
CA LYS A 51 -13.45 -1.85 5.11
C LYS A 51 -11.99 -1.59 4.86
N HIS A 52 -11.48 -0.50 5.40
CA HIS A 52 -10.05 -0.28 5.56
C HIS A 52 -9.74 0.13 6.99
N THR A 53 -8.66 -0.39 7.54
CA THR A 53 -8.15 0.01 8.84
C THR A 53 -6.67 0.35 8.71
N ALA A 54 -6.22 1.31 9.49
CA ALA A 54 -4.80 1.61 9.64
C ALA A 54 -4.54 2.04 11.08
N SER A 55 -3.51 1.46 11.66
CA SER A 55 -3.18 1.66 13.07
C SER A 55 -1.68 1.73 13.27
N ARG A 56 -1.25 2.76 14.02
CA ARG A 56 0.14 2.89 14.43
C ARG A 56 0.43 1.87 15.53
N GLN A 57 1.52 1.14 15.37
CA GLN A 57 2.01 0.14 16.30
C GLN A 57 2.96 0.77 17.32
N ALA A 58 3.25 0.04 18.40
CA ALA A 58 4.12 0.51 19.49
C ALA A 58 5.56 0.79 19.03
N ASP A 59 6.05 0.06 18.03
CA ASP A 59 7.37 0.23 17.40
C ASP A 59 7.42 1.40 16.38
N GLY A 60 6.31 2.12 16.20
CA GLY A 60 6.19 3.21 15.26
C GLY A 60 5.85 2.80 13.83
N SER A 61 5.77 1.50 13.53
CA SER A 61 5.26 0.99 12.27
C SER A 61 3.75 1.21 12.13
N TRP A 62 3.23 1.00 10.92
CA TRP A 62 1.82 1.15 10.59
C TRP A 62 1.30 -0.17 10.04
N LYS A 63 0.32 -0.77 10.72
CA LYS A 63 -0.42 -1.93 10.22
C LYS A 63 -1.68 -1.44 9.53
N PHE A 64 -1.95 -1.94 8.33
CA PHE A 64 -3.17 -1.63 7.59
C PHE A 64 -3.80 -2.88 6.99
N GLU A 65 -5.11 -2.82 6.81
CA GLU A 65 -5.90 -3.88 6.21
C GLU A 65 -6.95 -3.26 5.29
N ALA A 66 -7.28 -3.94 4.19
CA ALA A 66 -8.45 -3.62 3.38
C ALA A 66 -9.17 -4.86 2.88
N GLN A 67 -10.47 -4.72 2.70
CA GLN A 67 -11.33 -5.68 2.00
C GLN A 67 -12.11 -4.95 0.92
N CYS A 68 -11.91 -5.39 -0.31
CA CYS A 68 -12.49 -4.78 -1.50
C CYS A 68 -13.29 -5.82 -2.28
N ASP A 69 -14.45 -5.42 -2.80
CA ASP A 69 -15.25 -6.23 -3.70
C ASP A 69 -15.19 -5.61 -5.10
N MET A 70 -14.40 -6.22 -5.99
CA MET A 70 -14.15 -5.73 -7.35
C MET A 70 -15.15 -6.31 -8.36
N GLY A 71 -16.29 -6.85 -7.90
CA GLY A 71 -17.27 -7.49 -8.76
C GLY A 71 -16.70 -8.70 -9.50
N SER A 72 -16.66 -8.68 -10.82
CA SER A 72 -16.11 -9.78 -11.64
C SER A 72 -14.61 -10.01 -11.43
N GLY A 73 -13.89 -9.00 -10.92
CA GLY A 73 -12.48 -9.11 -10.50
C GLY A 73 -12.28 -9.90 -9.19
N GLY A 74 -13.36 -10.23 -8.48
CA GLY A 74 -13.34 -10.97 -7.22
C GLY A 74 -13.19 -10.09 -5.99
N LYS A 75 -13.13 -10.75 -4.83
CA LYS A 75 -12.88 -10.14 -3.53
C LYS A 75 -11.39 -10.09 -3.26
N VAL A 76 -10.91 -8.91 -2.91
CA VAL A 76 -9.50 -8.65 -2.57
C VAL A 76 -9.40 -8.41 -1.07
N ALA A 77 -8.56 -9.17 -0.39
CA ALA A 77 -8.15 -8.92 0.97
C ALA A 77 -6.66 -8.53 0.98
N LEU A 78 -6.34 -7.39 1.58
CA LEU A 78 -4.98 -6.87 1.71
C LEU A 78 -4.66 -6.68 3.19
N THR A 79 -3.52 -7.18 3.63
CA THR A 79 -2.95 -6.88 4.95
C THR A 79 -1.51 -6.46 4.76
N GLY A 80 -1.08 -5.38 5.39
CA GLY A 80 0.29 -4.92 5.27
C GLY A 80 0.82 -4.17 6.48
N VAL A 81 2.15 -4.01 6.49
CA VAL A 81 2.90 -3.25 7.48
C VAL A 81 3.83 -2.30 6.75
N ALA A 82 3.78 -1.03 7.12
CA ALA A 82 4.72 -0.01 6.70
C ALA A 82 5.66 0.37 7.85
N SER A 83 6.96 0.38 7.61
CA SER A 83 7.97 0.66 8.64
C SER A 83 9.21 1.36 8.07
N GLY A 84 9.95 2.07 8.91
CA GLY A 84 11.17 2.80 8.53
C GLY A 84 11.13 4.27 8.92
N ASP A 85 11.98 5.07 8.26
CA ASP A 85 12.07 6.51 8.45
C ASP A 85 11.20 7.21 7.41
N PHE A 86 10.04 7.68 7.81
CA PHE A 86 9.07 8.33 6.93
C PHE A 86 9.49 9.73 6.46
N ASP A 87 10.65 10.23 6.90
CA ASP A 87 11.26 11.44 6.36
C ASP A 87 12.23 11.16 5.20
N LYS A 88 12.70 9.92 5.07
CA LYS A 88 13.78 9.55 4.14
C LYS A 88 13.51 8.28 3.35
N ARG A 89 13.25 7.17 4.03
CA ARG A 89 13.07 5.85 3.42
C ARG A 89 12.21 4.95 4.31
N TYR A 90 11.19 4.35 3.71
CA TYR A 90 10.36 3.34 4.37
C TYR A 90 10.12 2.14 3.45
N GLN A 91 9.68 1.04 4.05
CA GLN A 91 9.23 -0.15 3.35
C GLN A 91 7.77 -0.43 3.68
N VAL A 92 7.07 -1.00 2.72
CA VAL A 92 5.75 -1.59 2.89
C VAL A 92 5.84 -3.04 2.51
N ARG A 93 5.37 -3.94 3.37
CA ARG A 93 5.22 -5.36 3.05
C ARG A 93 3.77 -5.74 3.25
N SER A 94 3.16 -6.29 2.21
CA SER A 94 1.76 -6.63 2.21
C SER A 94 1.52 -8.00 1.60
N GLU A 95 0.47 -8.66 2.04
CA GLU A 95 -0.11 -9.83 1.41
C GLU A 95 -1.47 -9.45 0.82
N MET A 96 -1.66 -9.76 -0.45
CA MET A 96 -2.91 -9.59 -1.16
C MET A 96 -3.46 -10.95 -1.56
N LYS A 97 -4.70 -11.23 -1.18
CA LYS A 97 -5.43 -12.44 -1.55
C LYS A 97 -6.64 -12.07 -2.39
N VAL A 98 -6.75 -12.68 -3.56
CA VAL A 98 -7.89 -12.53 -4.47
C VAL A 98 -8.68 -13.83 -4.50
N THR A 99 -10.02 -13.72 -4.39
CA THR A 99 -10.94 -14.88 -4.39
C THR A 99 -12.22 -14.56 -5.17
N GLY A 100 -12.86 -15.58 -5.76
CA GLY A 100 -14.12 -15.40 -6.50
C GLY A 100 -14.00 -14.58 -7.80
N ALA A 101 -12.79 -14.40 -8.33
CA ALA A 101 -12.59 -13.76 -9.63
C ALA A 101 -13.08 -14.67 -10.76
N ALA A 102 -13.70 -14.07 -11.79
CA ALA A 102 -14.23 -14.79 -12.95
C ALA A 102 -13.14 -15.48 -13.77
N VAL A 103 -11.91 -14.95 -13.74
CA VAL A 103 -10.75 -15.57 -14.37
C VAL A 103 -10.00 -16.38 -13.31
N PRO A 104 -9.95 -17.73 -13.40
CA PRO A 104 -9.42 -18.58 -12.33
C PRO A 104 -7.98 -18.25 -11.92
N GLN A 105 -7.12 -17.88 -12.88
CA GLN A 105 -5.71 -17.54 -12.62
C GLN A 105 -5.51 -16.31 -11.73
N MET A 106 -6.54 -15.47 -11.56
CA MET A 106 -6.51 -14.31 -10.67
C MET A 106 -6.73 -14.70 -9.21
N ASN A 107 -7.33 -15.86 -8.91
CA ASN A 107 -7.62 -16.31 -7.55
C ASN A 107 -6.35 -16.83 -6.86
N ARG A 108 -5.52 -15.91 -6.37
CA ARG A 108 -4.22 -16.22 -5.76
C ARG A 108 -3.93 -15.34 -4.56
N THR A 109 -2.98 -15.81 -3.75
CA THR A 109 -2.29 -14.98 -2.75
C THR A 109 -0.97 -14.50 -3.34
N THR A 110 -0.64 -13.24 -3.12
CA THR A 110 0.58 -12.63 -3.64
C THR A 110 1.13 -11.62 -2.65
N THR A 111 2.45 -11.65 -2.44
CA THR A 111 3.14 -10.65 -1.63
C THR A 111 3.43 -9.41 -2.48
N LEU A 112 3.20 -8.23 -1.91
CA LEU A 112 3.55 -6.93 -2.49
C LEU A 112 4.56 -6.27 -1.56
N ASN A 113 5.70 -5.87 -2.10
CA ASN A 113 6.68 -5.07 -1.37
C ASN A 113 6.85 -3.72 -2.05
N VAL A 114 6.95 -2.66 -1.25
CA VAL A 114 7.25 -1.31 -1.72
C VAL A 114 8.45 -0.79 -0.95
N ASP A 115 9.53 -0.47 -1.66
CA ASP A 115 10.66 0.30 -1.14
C ASP A 115 10.49 1.75 -1.58
N ALA A 116 10.34 2.67 -0.64
CA ALA A 116 10.10 4.08 -0.95
C ALA A 116 11.19 4.97 -0.38
N ARG A 117 11.69 5.91 -1.18
CA ARG A 117 12.71 6.88 -0.80
C ARG A 117 12.32 8.29 -1.23
N ARG A 118 12.57 9.28 -0.37
CA ARG A 118 12.47 10.69 -0.74
C ARG A 118 13.68 11.08 -1.58
N ILE A 119 13.44 11.59 -2.78
CA ILE A 119 14.49 11.94 -3.75
C ILE A 119 14.70 13.44 -3.93
N GLY A 120 13.83 14.27 -3.36
CA GLY A 120 13.97 15.72 -3.42
C GLY A 120 12.70 16.44 -3.01
N ASP A 121 12.67 17.72 -3.33
CA ASP A 121 11.43 18.48 -3.36
C ASP A 121 10.65 18.17 -4.63
N CYS A 122 9.37 18.51 -4.62
CA CYS A 122 8.58 18.68 -5.84
C CYS A 122 8.97 20.02 -6.48
#